data_AF-A0A7V1GU65-F1
#
_entry.id   AF-A0A7V1GU65-F1
#
_cell.length_a   1.000
_cell.length_b   1.000
_cell.length_c   1.000
_cell.angle_alpha   90.00
_cell.angle_beta   90.00
_cell.angle_gamma   90.00
#
_symmetry.space_group_name_H-M   'P 1'
#
loop_
_entity.id
_entity.type
_entity.pdbx_description
1 polymer ?
#
loop_
_entity_poly.entity_id
_entity_poly.type
_entity_poly.pdbx_seq_one_letter_code
_entity_poly.pdbx_strand_id
1 'polypeptide(L)'
;MARGPLQPVEPRRRALAAEELLMLAVLEQAVADLDHPCPAIRADADAYIFSYDPDYSVFSFDSVCRYFNLSPSAVRAALKKRSRQPLRRRGPRTYRRAA
;
A
#
# COMPACT_ATOMS: atom_id res chain seq x y z
N MET A 1 -33.63 17.57 -25.34
CA MET A 1 -33.29 16.72 -24.17
C MET A 1 -32.04 17.30 -23.51
N ALA A 2 -32.18 17.91 -22.34
CA ALA A 2 -31.09 18.63 -21.66
C ALA A 2 -30.21 17.65 -20.87
N ARG A 3 -28.93 17.54 -21.23
CA ARG A 3 -27.90 16.91 -20.40
C ARG A 3 -27.45 17.95 -19.38
N GLY A 4 -27.88 17.80 -18.13
CA GLY A 4 -27.39 18.60 -17.01
C GLY A 4 -25.88 18.34 -16.77
N PRO A 5 -25.13 19.34 -16.28
CA PRO A 5 -23.71 19.18 -15.98
C PRO A 5 -23.52 18.12 -14.89
N LEU A 6 -22.66 17.13 -15.17
CA LEU A 6 -22.21 16.14 -14.18
C LEU A 6 -21.46 16.90 -13.08
N GLN A 7 -22.07 17.02 -11.90
CA GLN A 7 -21.40 17.62 -10.76
C GLN A 7 -20.21 16.72 -10.37
N PRO A 8 -19.00 17.27 -10.16
CA PRO A 8 -17.91 16.52 -9.57
C PRO A 8 -18.35 16.12 -8.16
N VAL A 9 -18.53 14.82 -7.94
CA VAL A 9 -18.76 14.26 -6.61
C VAL A 9 -17.44 14.39 -5.87
N GLU A 10 -17.23 15.52 -5.21
CA GLU A 10 -16.12 15.70 -4.30
C GLU A 10 -16.24 14.60 -3.23
N PRO A 11 -15.26 13.69 -3.11
CA PRO A 11 -15.32 12.65 -2.11
C PRO A 11 -15.31 13.34 -0.74
N ARG A 12 -16.45 13.30 -0.04
CA ARG A 12 -16.55 13.79 1.33
C ARG A 12 -15.47 13.11 2.16
N ARG A 13 -14.44 13.88 2.52
CA ARG A 13 -13.37 13.44 3.43
C ARG A 13 -13.98 13.28 4.82
N ARG A 14 -14.59 12.12 5.07
CA ARG A 14 -14.98 11.70 6.41
C ARG A 14 -13.70 11.39 7.19
N ALA A 15 -13.65 11.78 8.46
CA ALA A 15 -12.60 11.32 9.35
C ALA A 15 -12.72 9.79 9.51
N LEU A 16 -11.60 9.10 9.32
CA LEU A 16 -11.51 7.66 9.52
C LEU A 16 -11.71 7.32 11.00
N ALA A 17 -12.49 6.28 11.29
CA ALA A 17 -12.58 5.67 12.59
C ALA A 17 -11.22 5.04 12.97
N ALA A 18 -11.02 4.79 14.27
CA ALA A 18 -9.76 4.23 14.77
C ALA A 18 -9.40 2.89 14.11
N GLU A 19 -10.40 2.06 13.83
CA GLU A 19 -10.23 0.78 13.14
C GLU A 19 -9.78 0.96 11.69
N GLU A 20 -10.37 1.92 10.96
CA GLU A 20 -9.99 2.25 9.58
C GLU A 20 -8.54 2.77 9.51
N LEU A 21 -8.15 3.62 10.48
CA LEU A 21 -6.77 4.09 10.60
C LEU A 21 -5.80 2.95 10.86
N LEU A 22 -6.18 1.99 11.70
CA LEU A 22 -5.35 0.82 11.98
C LEU A 22 -5.21 -0.07 10.73
N MET A 23 -6.30 -0.33 10.00
CA MET A 23 -6.27 -1.09 8.74
C MET A 23 -5.35 -0.43 7.71
N LEU A 24 -5.46 0.89 7.57
CA LEU A 24 -4.60 1.65 6.66
C LEU A 24 -3.14 1.59 7.09
N ALA A 25 -2.85 1.78 8.38
CA ALA A 25 -1.49 1.72 8.91
C ALA A 25 -0.85 0.35 8.70
N VAL A 26 -1.60 -0.74 8.90
CA VAL A 26 -1.12 -2.11 8.64
C VAL A 26 -0.77 -2.29 7.16
N LEU A 27 -1.64 -1.82 6.25
CA LEU A 27 -1.38 -1.90 4.81
C LEU A 27 -0.17 -1.06 4.39
N GLU A 28 -0.07 0.18 4.86
CA GLU A 28 1.05 1.07 4.57
C GLU A 28 2.37 0.50 5.07
N GLN A 29 2.38 -0.04 6.28
CA GLN A 29 3.54 -0.69 6.87
C GLN A 29 3.97 -1.91 6.06
N ALA A 30 3.04 -2.81 5.71
CA ALA A 30 3.37 -3.99 4.89
C ALA A 30 3.94 -3.60 3.52
N VAL A 31 3.42 -2.54 2.89
CA VAL A 31 3.93 -2.03 1.62
C VAL A 31 5.33 -1.41 1.77
N ALA A 32 5.63 -0.77 2.89
CA ALA A 32 6.97 -0.25 3.19
C ALA A 32 7.96 -1.40 3.45
N ASP A 33 7.51 -2.44 4.15
CA ASP A 33 8.32 -3.57 4.58
C ASP A 33 8.78 -4.47 3.41
N LEU A 34 8.09 -4.40 2.26
CA LEU A 34 8.54 -5.04 1.01
C LEU A 34 9.94 -4.56 0.55
N ASP A 35 10.33 -3.33 0.86
CA ASP A 35 11.65 -2.78 0.53
C ASP A 35 12.61 -2.77 1.73
N HIS A 36 12.23 -3.39 2.86
CA HIS A 36 13.03 -3.38 4.07
C HIS A 36 14.37 -4.14 3.87
N PRO A 37 15.50 -3.64 4.41
CA PRO A 37 16.80 -4.29 4.25
C PRO A 37 16.87 -5.68 4.90
N CYS A 38 16.17 -5.87 6.03
CA CYS A 38 16.09 -7.16 6.70
C CYS A 38 15.24 -8.18 5.91
N PRO A 39 15.81 -9.34 5.51
CA PRO A 39 15.08 -10.36 4.74
C PRO A 39 13.87 -10.95 5.46
N ALA A 40 13.93 -11.10 6.79
CA ALA A 40 12.83 -11.68 7.57
C ALA A 40 11.57 -10.78 7.53
N ILE A 41 11.76 -9.46 7.69
CA ILE A 41 10.67 -8.48 7.62
C ILE A 41 10.05 -8.45 6.21
N ARG A 42 10.90 -8.50 5.18
CA ARG A 42 10.43 -8.54 3.79
C ARG A 42 9.66 -9.82 3.48
N ALA A 43 10.11 -10.97 3.98
CA ALA A 43 9.41 -12.24 3.79
C ALA A 43 8.04 -12.25 4.47
N ASP A 44 7.92 -11.63 5.66
CA ASP A 44 6.65 -11.50 6.36
C ASP A 44 5.67 -10.60 5.61
N ALA A 45 6.15 -9.45 5.10
CA ALA A 45 5.36 -8.57 4.25
C ALA A 45 4.91 -9.23 2.93
N ASP A 46 5.80 -10.00 2.29
CA ASP A 46 5.47 -10.77 1.09
C ASP A 46 4.39 -11.82 1.40
N ALA A 47 4.55 -12.56 2.50
CA ALA A 47 3.55 -13.52 2.95
C ALA A 47 2.19 -12.84 3.16
N TYR A 48 2.13 -11.74 3.91
CA TYR A 48 0.91 -10.98 4.17
C TYR A 48 0.19 -10.56 2.88
N ILE A 49 0.93 -10.04 1.90
CA ILE A 49 0.35 -9.48 0.68
C ILE A 49 -0.02 -10.57 -0.33
N PHE A 50 0.80 -11.61 -0.48
CA PHE A 50 0.71 -12.55 -1.60
C PHE A 50 0.29 -13.97 -1.22
N SER A 51 0.44 -14.37 0.04
CA SER A 51 0.34 -15.78 0.45
C SER A 51 -0.75 -16.06 1.49
N TYR A 52 -1.14 -15.07 2.31
CA TYR A 52 -2.21 -15.27 3.29
C TYR A 52 -3.58 -15.41 2.64
N ASP A 53 -4.37 -16.30 3.22
CA ASP A 53 -5.73 -16.60 2.78
C ASP A 53 -6.68 -15.43 3.13
N PRO A 54 -7.59 -15.03 2.23
CA PRO A 54 -8.52 -13.91 2.46
C PRO A 54 -9.37 -14.03 3.73
N ASP A 55 -9.67 -15.24 4.20
CA ASP A 55 -10.63 -15.50 5.28
C ASP A 55 -10.02 -15.49 6.70
N TYR A 56 -8.73 -15.18 6.83
CA TYR A 56 -8.04 -15.29 8.13
C TYR A 56 -8.38 -14.20 9.16
N SER A 57 -8.75 -12.98 8.73
CA SER A 57 -8.97 -11.84 9.65
C SER A 57 -9.55 -10.61 8.94
N VAL A 58 -10.16 -9.69 9.71
CA VAL A 58 -10.50 -8.32 9.26
C VAL A 58 -9.27 -7.51 8.83
N PHE A 59 -8.08 -7.87 9.33
CA PHE A 59 -6.80 -7.28 8.92
C PHE A 59 -6.12 -8.05 7.78
N SER A 60 -6.77 -9.05 7.18
CA SER A 60 -6.22 -9.70 5.99
C SER A 60 -6.09 -8.69 4.84
N PHE A 61 -5.10 -8.87 3.98
CA PHE A 61 -4.85 -7.95 2.87
C PHE A 61 -6.10 -7.76 1.98
N ASP A 62 -6.81 -8.85 1.69
CA ASP A 62 -8.03 -8.84 0.91
C ASP A 62 -9.18 -8.10 1.62
N SER A 63 -9.36 -8.30 2.94
CA SER A 63 -10.35 -7.57 3.74
C SER A 63 -10.08 -6.06 3.75
N VAL A 64 -8.83 -5.66 3.98
CA VAL A 64 -8.43 -4.25 3.98
C VAL A 64 -8.62 -3.63 2.59
N CYS A 65 -8.23 -4.33 1.52
CA CYS A 65 -8.48 -3.86 0.16
C CYS A 65 -9.97 -3.68 -0.12
N ARG A 66 -10.81 -4.65 0.24
CA ARG A 66 -12.27 -4.56 0.08
C ARG A 66 -12.85 -3.38 0.86
N TYR A 67 -12.39 -3.16 2.09
CA TYR A 67 -12.83 -2.04 2.93
C TYR A 67 -12.61 -0.69 2.25
N PHE A 68 -11.42 -0.49 1.66
CA PHE A 68 -11.06 0.74 0.96
C PHE A 68 -11.48 0.78 -0.52
N ASN A 69 -12.33 -0.15 -0.99
CA ASN A 69 -12.72 -0.29 -2.40
C ASN A 69 -11.52 -0.42 -3.37
N LEU A 70 -10.44 -1.04 -2.91
CA LEU A 70 -9.27 -1.39 -3.71
C LEU A 70 -9.42 -2.80 -4.26
N SER A 71 -8.98 -3.01 -5.51
CA SER A 71 -8.88 -4.36 -6.08
C SER A 71 -7.60 -5.04 -5.58
N PRO A 72 -7.68 -6.15 -4.80
CA PRO A 72 -6.50 -6.82 -4.26
C PRO A 72 -5.55 -7.30 -5.38
N SER A 73 -6.10 -7.79 -6.49
CA SER A 73 -5.32 -8.23 -7.65
C SER A 73 -4.61 -7.08 -8.36
N ALA A 74 -5.24 -5.91 -8.47
CA ALA A 74 -4.62 -4.73 -9.04
C ALA A 74 -3.46 -4.21 -8.17
N VAL A 75 -3.65 -4.17 -6.84
CA VAL A 75 -2.60 -3.77 -5.89
C VAL A 75 -1.42 -4.75 -5.95
N ARG A 76 -1.68 -6.07 -5.90
CA ARG A 76 -0.63 -7.10 -6.06
C ARG A 76 0.14 -6.95 -7.36
N ALA A 77 -0.55 -6.68 -8.47
CA ALA A 77 0.10 -6.48 -9.76
C ALA A 77 0.99 -5.21 -9.77
N ALA A 78 0.54 -4.12 -9.15
CA ALA A 78 1.33 -2.90 -9.02
C ALA A 78 2.59 -3.13 -8.16
N LEU A 79 2.45 -3.82 -7.03
CA LEU A 79 3.58 -4.13 -6.13
C LEU A 79 4.58 -5.09 -6.77
N LYS A 80 4.13 -6.11 -7.50
CA LYS A 80 5.01 -6.99 -8.29
C LYS A 80 5.80 -6.22 -9.37
N LYS A 81 5.18 -5.24 -10.02
CA LYS A 81 5.87 -4.38 -11.00
C LYS A 81 6.92 -3.50 -10.32
N ARG A 82 6.63 -2.95 -9.13
CA ARG A 82 7.55 -2.16 -8.33
C ARG A 82 8.80 -2.95 -7.94
N SER A 83 8.63 -4.17 -7.42
CA SER A 83 9.75 -5.06 -7.05
C SER A 83 10.69 -5.38 -8.23
N ARG A 84 10.16 -5.43 -9.46
CA ARG A 84 10.93 -5.68 -10.68
C ARG A 84 11.69 -4.46 -11.21
N GLN A 85 11.40 -3.26 -10.70
CA GLN A 85 12.26 -2.10 -10.97
C GLN A 85 13.42 -2.15 -9.98
N PRO A 86 14.66 -2.40 -10.43
CA PRO A 86 15.81 -2.23 -9.55
C PRO A 86 15.77 -0.79 -9.05
N LEU A 87 15.74 -0.63 -7.72
CA LEU A 87 15.98 0.65 -7.07
C LEU A 87 17.16 1.28 -7.79
N ARG A 88 16.94 2.34 -8.60
CA ARG A 88 18.02 3.16 -9.12
C ARG A 88 18.76 3.62 -7.88
N ARG A 89 19.89 2.97 -7.60
CA ARG A 89 20.71 3.18 -6.42
C ARG A 89 20.82 4.68 -6.23
N ARG A 90 20.13 5.22 -5.22
CA ARG A 90 20.31 6.60 -4.80
C ARG A 90 21.78 6.66 -4.41
N GLY A 91 22.59 7.29 -5.27
CA GLY A 91 24.04 7.34 -5.10
C GLY A 91 24.40 7.83 -3.71
N PRO A 92 25.57 7.44 -3.18
CA PRO A 92 25.98 7.82 -1.84
C PRO A 92 25.87 9.34 -1.70
N ARG A 93 25.10 9.80 -0.69
CA ARG A 93 25.05 11.21 -0.29
C ARG A 93 26.44 11.58 0.20
N THR A 94 27.28 12.10 -0.70
CA THR A 94 28.53 12.74 -0.34
C THR A 94 28.21 13.98 0.47
N TYR A 95 28.39 13.90 1.79
CA TYR A 95 28.49 15.07 2.64
C TYR A 95 29.81 15.75 2.31
N ARG A 96 29.75 16.86 1.57
CA ARG A 96 30.92 17.71 1.31
C ARG A 96 31.14 18.51 2.60
N ARG A 97 32.12 18.11 3.41
CA ARG A 97 32.62 18.93 4.51
C ARG A 97 33.20 20.21 3.92
N ALA A 98 32.67 21.35 4.32
CA ALA A 98 33.31 22.64 4.10
C ALA A 98 34.56 22.70 5.00
N ALA A 99 35.70 23.01 4.38
CA ALA A 99 36.94 23.38 5.04
C ALA A 99 37.07 24.90 5.00
#